data_AF-A0A7C3JQY2-F1
#
_entry.id   AF-A0A7C3JQY2-F1
#
_cell.length_a   1.000
_cell.length_b   1.000
_cell.length_c   1.000
_cell.angle_alpha   90.00
_cell.angle_beta   90.00
_cell.angle_gamma   90.00
#
_symmetry.space_group_name_H-M   'P 1'
#
loop_
_entity.id
_entity.type
_entity.pdbx_description
1 polymer ?
#
loop_
_entity_poly.entity_id
_entity_poly.type
_entity_poly.pdbx_seq_one_letter_code
_entity_poly.pdbx_strand_id
1 'polypeptide(L)'
;MLIDKAPHSNAAAIFLNWVLSKEGQTAWSKAMEHVSRRLDVATDHLPPYTIPPPNAKFFSGEPKPGDRYWLSYTEENVQRSSEETKILKELFGR
;
A
#
# COMPACT_ATOMS: atom_id res chain seq x y z
N MET A 1 -3.60 7.40 -24.00
CA MET A 1 -4.75 7.90 -23.22
C MET A 1 -4.74 7.20 -21.88
N LEU A 2 -5.00 7.89 -20.77
CA LEU A 2 -4.78 7.33 -19.43
C LEU A 2 -5.91 6.38 -18.97
N ILE A 3 -7.14 6.65 -19.41
CA ILE A 3 -8.31 5.77 -19.34
C ILE A 3 -8.96 5.79 -20.72
N ASP A 4 -9.30 4.63 -21.27
CA ASP A 4 -9.95 4.54 -22.58
C ASP A 4 -11.30 5.26 -22.57
N LYS A 5 -11.57 6.04 -23.62
CA LYS A 5 -12.81 6.84 -23.79
C LYS A 5 -13.16 7.77 -22.62
N ALA A 6 -12.17 8.24 -21.86
CA ALA A 6 -12.41 9.27 -20.84
C ALA A 6 -12.94 10.58 -21.48
N PRO A 7 -13.98 11.22 -20.91
CA PRO A 7 -14.57 12.45 -21.45
C PRO A 7 -13.58 13.61 -21.60
N HIS A 8 -12.57 13.69 -20.71
CA HIS A 8 -11.59 14.77 -20.65
C HIS A 8 -10.17 14.26 -20.37
N SER A 9 -9.55 13.59 -21.36
CA SER A 9 -8.21 13.00 -21.22
C SER A 9 -7.11 13.99 -20.83
N ASN A 10 -7.16 15.22 -21.34
CA ASN A 10 -6.17 16.26 -21.01
C ASN A 10 -6.30 16.76 -19.56
N ALA A 11 -7.53 16.89 -19.05
CA ALA A 11 -7.77 17.31 -17.67
C ALA A 11 -7.25 16.26 -16.68
N ALA A 12 -7.45 14.97 -16.98
CA ALA A 12 -6.88 13.88 -16.18
C ALA A 12 -5.35 13.93 -16.13
N ALA A 13 -4.71 14.24 -17.27
CA ALA A 13 -3.25 14.39 -17.31
C ALA A 13 -2.76 15.55 -16.44
N ILE A 14 -3.41 16.71 -16.50
CA ILE A 14 -3.07 17.88 -15.66
C ILE A 14 -3.25 17.55 -14.18
N PHE A 15 -4.37 16.94 -13.80
CA PHE A 15 -4.63 16.55 -12.43
C PHE A 15 -3.56 15.58 -11.90
N LEU A 16 -3.17 14.59 -12.69
CA LEU A 16 -2.13 13.64 -12.29
C LEU A 16 -0.76 14.29 -12.14
N ASN A 17 -0.40 15.18 -13.06
CA ASN A 17 0.85 15.93 -12.94
C ASN A 17 0.86 16.75 -11.65
N TRP A 18 -0.26 17.37 -11.28
CA TRP A 18 -0.38 18.12 -10.04
C TRP A 18 -0.37 17.21 -8.79
N VAL A 19 -1.17 16.15 -8.74
CA VAL A 19 -1.27 15.31 -7.52
C VAL A 19 0.02 14.53 -7.24
N LEU A 20 0.84 14.27 -8.27
CA LEU A 20 2.15 13.63 -8.15
C LEU A 20 3.30 14.63 -7.95
N SER A 21 3.03 15.94 -7.99
CA SER A 21 3.99 16.98 -7.62
C SER A 21 4.31 16.91 -6.11
N LYS A 22 5.37 17.60 -5.68
CA LYS A 22 5.72 17.71 -4.25
C LYS A 22 4.58 18.35 -3.44
N GLU A 23 3.98 19.41 -3.97
CA GLU A 23 2.89 20.14 -3.32
C GLU A 23 1.64 19.25 -3.20
N GLY A 24 1.20 18.64 -4.31
CA GLY A 24 0.05 17.74 -4.30
C GLY A 24 0.23 16.54 -3.37
N GLN A 25 1.43 15.94 -3.37
CA GLN A 25 1.75 14.85 -2.44
C GLN A 25 1.81 15.29 -0.98
N THR A 26 2.28 16.51 -0.70
CA THR A 26 2.30 17.07 0.66
C THR A 26 0.87 17.27 1.16
N ALA A 27 -0.02 17.83 0.33
CA ALA A 27 -1.43 17.99 0.66
C ALA A 27 -2.12 16.63 0.90
N TRP A 28 -1.91 15.66 0.00
CA TRP A 28 -2.45 14.32 0.14
C TRP A 28 -1.96 13.59 1.41
N SER A 29 -0.64 13.63 1.67
CA SER A 29 -0.03 12.96 2.82
C SER A 29 -0.57 13.49 4.13
N LYS A 30 -0.80 14.80 4.24
CA LYS A 30 -1.40 15.44 5.43
C LYS A 30 -2.86 15.08 5.60
N ALA A 31 -3.63 15.09 4.51
CA ALA A 31 -5.07 14.81 4.56
C ALA A 31 -5.38 13.34 4.89
N MET A 32 -4.55 12.42 4.41
CA MET A 32 -4.78 10.98 4.52
C MET A 32 -3.94 10.30 5.61
N GLU A 33 -3.06 11.04 6.28
CA GLU A 33 -2.11 10.50 7.28
C GLU A 33 -1.28 9.32 6.73
N HIS A 34 -0.91 9.39 5.46
CA HIS A 34 -0.12 8.37 4.76
C HIS A 34 1.21 8.92 4.24
N VAL A 35 2.26 8.11 4.32
CA VAL A 35 3.59 8.43 3.80
C VAL A 35 3.53 8.60 2.28
N SER A 36 4.09 9.70 1.77
CA SER A 36 4.28 9.88 0.32
C SER A 36 5.38 8.97 -0.21
N ARG A 37 5.25 8.56 -1.48
CA ARG A 37 6.33 7.83 -2.19
C ARG A 37 7.48 8.74 -2.65
N ARG A 38 7.35 10.06 -2.53
CA ARG A 38 8.43 11.00 -2.85
C ARG A 38 9.36 11.19 -1.65
N LEU A 39 10.67 11.24 -1.90
CA LEU A 39 11.68 11.44 -0.86
C LEU A 39 11.77 12.90 -0.37
N ASP A 40 11.22 13.85 -1.13
CA ASP A 40 11.28 15.29 -0.84
C ASP A 40 10.03 15.84 -0.13
N VAL A 41 9.09 14.96 0.25
CA VAL A 41 7.89 15.28 1.03
C VAL A 41 8.16 14.95 2.50
N ALA A 42 7.94 15.92 3.39
CA ALA A 42 8.16 15.74 4.81
C ALA A 42 7.17 14.74 5.42
N THR A 43 7.61 14.02 6.45
CA THR A 43 6.83 13.05 7.21
C THR A 43 6.64 13.47 8.67
N ASP A 44 6.90 14.74 8.98
CA ASP A 44 6.84 15.32 10.33
C ASP A 44 5.43 15.34 10.93
N HIS A 45 4.40 15.34 10.08
CA HIS A 45 3.00 15.24 10.48
C HIS A 45 2.51 13.80 10.71
N LEU A 46 3.36 12.78 10.52
CA LEU A 46 2.95 11.38 10.58
C LEU A 46 3.39 10.69 11.89
N PRO A 47 2.59 9.75 12.41
CA PRO A 47 3.02 8.93 13.53
C PRO A 47 4.28 8.10 13.17
N PRO A 48 5.29 7.98 14.05
CA PRO A 48 6.57 7.32 13.72
C PRO A 48 6.44 5.88 13.20
N TYR A 49 5.45 5.13 13.69
CA TYR A 49 5.22 3.74 13.26
C TYR A 49 4.71 3.62 11.82
N THR A 50 4.29 4.71 11.18
CA THR A 50 3.88 4.73 9.78
C THR A 50 5.05 4.98 8.83
N ILE A 51 6.14 5.54 9.36
CA ILE A 51 7.31 5.98 8.60
C ILE A 51 8.27 4.79 8.45
N PRO A 52 8.61 4.37 7.22
CA PRO A 52 9.59 3.32 7.02
C PRO A 52 10.94 3.69 7.65
N PRO A 53 11.62 2.76 8.34
CA PRO A 53 12.96 3.01 8.85
C PRO A 53 13.94 3.41 7.74
N PRO A 54 14.97 4.22 8.03
CA PRO A 54 16.00 4.53 7.05
C PRO A 54 16.66 3.26 6.52
N ASN A 55 16.76 3.11 5.20
CA ASN A 55 17.36 1.95 4.52
C ASN A 55 16.67 0.59 4.82
N ALA A 56 15.44 0.60 5.33
CA ALA A 56 14.66 -0.61 5.52
C ALA A 56 14.39 -1.31 4.17
N LYS A 57 14.70 -2.61 4.10
CA LYS A 57 14.19 -3.49 3.03
C LYS A 57 12.73 -3.89 3.28
N PHE A 58 12.27 -3.77 4.53
CA PHE A 58 10.94 -4.16 5.03
C PHE A 58 10.45 -3.14 6.05
N PHE A 59 9.13 -3.00 6.22
CA PHE A 59 8.53 -2.02 7.14
C PHE A 59 9.00 -2.15 8.60
N SER A 60 9.43 -3.35 9.01
CA SER A 60 9.99 -3.68 10.33
C SER A 60 11.48 -3.37 10.51
N GLY A 61 12.22 -3.03 9.45
CA GLY A 61 13.68 -2.87 9.48
C GLY A 61 14.47 -4.18 9.57
N GLU A 62 13.93 -5.21 10.21
CA GLU A 62 14.51 -6.55 10.29
C GLU A 62 13.77 -7.55 9.39
N PRO A 63 14.47 -8.34 8.57
CA PRO A 63 13.86 -9.44 7.83
C PRO A 63 13.48 -10.55 8.82
N LYS A 64 12.19 -10.80 9.05
CA LYS A 64 11.77 -12.02 9.74
C LYS A 64 11.64 -13.16 8.72
N PRO A 65 12.03 -14.40 9.05
CA PRO A 65 11.77 -15.54 8.19
C PRO A 65 10.26 -15.62 7.87
N GLY A 66 9.90 -15.44 6.59
CA GLY A 66 8.49 -15.42 6.13
C GLY A 66 7.95 -14.06 5.67
N ASP A 67 8.63 -12.95 5.98
CA ASP A 67 8.22 -11.60 5.55
C ASP A 67 8.46 -11.39 4.04
N ARG A 68 7.52 -11.83 3.19
CA ARG A 68 7.64 -11.63 1.72
C ARG A 68 6.88 -10.42 1.19
N TYR A 69 5.75 -10.03 1.80
CA TYR A 69 4.89 -8.96 1.24
C TYR A 69 4.09 -8.13 2.28
N TRP A 70 3.61 -8.72 3.37
CA TRP A 70 2.79 -8.04 4.38
C TRP A 70 3.22 -8.40 5.81
N LEU A 71 3.10 -7.47 6.77
CA LEU A 71 3.37 -7.71 8.20
C LEU A 71 2.56 -8.87 8.80
N SER A 72 1.43 -9.22 8.19
CA SER A 72 0.53 -10.29 8.61
C SER A 72 0.70 -11.58 7.81
N TYR A 73 1.65 -11.66 6.86
CA TYR A 73 1.84 -12.86 6.06
C TYR A 73 2.91 -13.76 6.68
N THR A 74 2.50 -14.95 7.11
CA THR A 74 3.40 -16.08 7.40
C THR A 74 3.07 -17.23 6.44
N GLU A 75 4.03 -18.11 6.12
CA GLU A 75 3.75 -19.30 5.31
C GLU A 75 2.72 -20.23 5.96
N GLU A 76 2.65 -20.18 7.29
CA GLU A 76 1.64 -20.87 8.11
C GLU A 76 0.21 -20.38 7.77
N ASN A 77 0.02 -19.08 7.49
CA ASN A 77 -1.29 -18.53 7.09
C ASN A 77 -1.78 -19.02 5.72
N VAL A 78 -0.90 -19.63 4.92
CA VAL A 78 -1.27 -20.25 3.64
C VAL A 78 -1.81 -21.66 3.83
N GLN A 79 -1.40 -22.34 4.91
CA GLN A 79 -1.82 -23.70 5.20
C GLN A 79 -3.17 -23.67 5.90
N ARG A 80 -4.23 -24.10 5.20
CA ARG A 80 -5.57 -24.24 5.78
C ARG A 80 -5.64 -25.49 6.64
N SER A 81 -6.34 -25.41 7.76
CA SER A 81 -6.66 -26.59 8.55
C SER A 81 -7.62 -27.52 7.77
N SER A 82 -7.68 -28.78 8.17
CA SER A 82 -8.64 -29.75 7.61
C SER A 82 -10.09 -29.31 7.83
N GLU A 83 -10.36 -28.62 8.94
CA GLU A 83 -11.68 -28.10 9.30
C GLU A 83 -12.07 -26.92 8.41
N GLU A 84 -11.16 -25.97 8.21
CA GLU A 84 -11.37 -24.84 7.29
C GLU A 84 -11.63 -25.33 5.87
N THR A 85 -10.86 -26.32 5.42
CA THR A 85 -11.05 -26.92 4.09
C THR A 85 -12.42 -27.58 3.97
N LYS A 86 -12.88 -28.27 5.03
CA LYS A 86 -14.21 -28.88 5.06
C LYS A 86 -15.32 -27.83 5.02
N ILE A 87 -15.20 -26.77 5.82
CA ILE A 87 -16.16 -25.65 5.87
C ILE A 87 -16.23 -24.96 4.51
N LEU A 88 -15.09 -24.68 3.87
CA LEU A 88 -15.06 -24.04 2.57
C LEU A 88 -15.70 -24.93 1.49
N LYS A 89 -15.49 -26.25 1.55
CA LYS A 89 -16.10 -27.20 0.62
C LYS A 89 -17.62 -27.27 0.81
N GLU A 90 -18.09 -27.18 2.05
CA GLU A 90 -19.52 -27.14 2.38
C GLU A 90 -20.18 -25.83 1.92
N LEU A 91 -19.53 -24.69 2.17
CA LEU A 91 -20.06 -23.36 1.85
C LEU A 91 -19.98 -23.00 0.37
N PHE A 92 -18.89 -23.39 -0.31
CA PHE A 92 -18.57 -22.92 -1.66
C PHE A 92 -18.54 -24.01 -2.72
N GLY A 93 -18.67 -25.29 -2.34
CA GLY A 93 -18.81 -26.41 -3.28
C GLY A 93 -17.60 -26.65 -4.19
N ARG A 94 -16.40 -26.19 -3.81
CA ARG A 94 -15.14 -26.39 -4.54
C ARG A 94 -14.16 -27.20 -3.71
#